data_AF-A0A381S2A3-F1
#
_entry.id   AF-A0A381S2A3-F1
#
_cell.length_a   1.000
_cell.length_b   1.000
_cell.length_c   1.000
_cell.angle_alpha   90.00
_cell.angle_beta   90.00
_cell.angle_gamma   90.00
#
_symmetry.space_group_name_H-M   'P 1'
#
loop_
_entity.id
_entity.type
_entity.pdbx_description
1 polymer ?
#
loop_
_entity_poly.entity_id
_entity_poly.type
_entity_poly.pdbx_seq_one_letter_code
_entity_poly.pdbx_strand_id
1 'polypeptide(L)'
;LSKKEIELLKRDINYIRTSEPVWKKIEEDSFFIIICIYMFAFSLVPVPLVFNFFLGYRLNSKSSRISRKALSTARKKVSNRSEKSSIPASKIIFSYLKDKLQLTSDNLDPITVEDLLRDALDASLLNELIIHLKVCEGSYYGRMQDNSETDIEQKTIDLLEKIDGQIK
;
A
#
# COMPACT_ATOMS: atom_id res chain seq x y z
N LEU A 1 46.21 65.25 29.12
CA LEU A 1 45.27 65.73 28.09
C LEU A 1 45.04 67.22 28.27
N SER A 2 45.31 68.01 27.23
CA SER A 2 44.96 69.42 27.17
C SER A 2 43.44 69.58 27.06
N LYS A 3 42.87 70.62 27.68
CA LYS A 3 41.42 70.92 27.60
C LYS A 3 40.92 71.00 26.14
N LYS A 4 41.80 71.39 25.23
CA LYS A 4 41.53 71.51 23.79
C LYS A 4 41.36 70.14 23.10
N GLU A 5 42.10 69.13 23.55
CA GLU A 5 42.00 67.75 23.04
C GLU A 5 40.70 67.09 23.48
N ILE A 6 40.28 67.36 24.73
CA ILE A 6 38.99 66.91 25.28
C ILE A 6 37.83 67.52 24.49
N GLU A 7 37.93 68.80 24.12
CA GLU A 7 36.91 69.50 23.36
C GLU A 7 36.80 68.99 21.90
N LEU A 8 37.93 68.65 21.28
CA LEU A 8 37.97 68.04 19.94
C LEU A 8 37.38 66.62 19.95
N LEU A 9 37.73 65.79 20.94
CA LEU A 9 37.15 64.46 21.13
C LEU A 9 35.63 64.52 21.36
N LYS A 10 35.16 65.49 22.15
CA LYS A 10 33.73 65.68 22.42
C LYS A 10 32.95 66.09 21.18
N ARG A 11 33.59 66.84 20.28
CA ARG A 11 33.02 67.24 18.98
C ARG A 11 32.92 66.07 18.02
N ASP A 12 33.93 65.19 18.02
CA ASP A 12 33.99 64.00 17.17
C ASP A 12 32.97 62.91 17.59
N ILE A 13 32.81 62.69 18.90
CA ILE A 13 31.79 61.76 19.46
C ILE A 13 30.36 62.20 19.07
N ASN A 14 30.10 63.50 19.02
CA ASN A 14 28.80 64.04 18.60
C ASN A 14 28.53 63.91 17.09
N TYR A 15 29.54 63.62 16.27
CA TYR A 15 29.40 63.48 14.82
C TYR A 15 29.09 62.03 14.39
N ILE A 16 29.28 61.04 15.28
CA ILE A 16 29.02 59.62 15.01
C ILE A 16 27.52 59.27 15.09
N ARG A 17 26.70 60.13 15.71
CA ARG A 17 25.24 59.94 15.77
C ARG A 17 24.59 60.47 14.48
N THR A 18 24.65 59.67 13.42
CA THR A 18 24.16 60.02 12.07
C THR A 18 22.64 59.96 11.90
N SER A 19 21.88 59.42 12.85
CA SER A 19 20.42 59.56 12.93
C SER A 19 19.89 58.92 14.22
N GLU A 20 18.71 59.33 14.67
CA GLU A 20 17.99 58.61 15.72
C GLU A 20 17.40 57.30 15.14
N PRO A 21 17.50 56.16 15.85
CA PRO A 21 16.91 54.92 15.38
C PRO A 21 15.39 55.08 15.29
N VAL A 22 14.83 54.89 14.09
CA VAL A 22 13.39 54.89 13.87
C VAL A 22 12.82 53.57 14.38
N TRP A 23 12.36 53.58 15.63
CA TRP A 23 11.62 52.45 16.20
C TRP A 23 10.26 52.34 15.51
N LYS A 24 10.10 51.36 14.62
CA LYS A 24 8.77 50.97 14.15
C LYS A 24 8.04 50.33 15.33
N LYS A 25 6.98 51.00 15.82
CA LYS A 25 6.01 50.36 16.71
C LYS A 25 5.43 49.17 15.96
N ILE A 26 5.34 48.04 16.65
CA ILE A 26 4.54 46.90 16.21
C ILE A 26 3.10 47.43 16.08
N GLU A 27 2.64 47.56 14.84
CA GLU A 27 1.29 48.03 14.50
C GLU A 27 0.26 46.98 14.96
N GLU A 28 -0.93 47.43 15.39
CA GLU A 28 -2.01 46.56 15.91
C GLU A 28 -2.39 45.42 14.95
N ASP A 29 -2.16 45.61 13.63
CA ASP A 29 -2.38 44.60 12.59
C ASP A 29 -1.57 43.30 12.77
N SER A 30 -0.46 43.36 13.52
CA SER A 30 0.35 42.18 13.82
C SER A 30 -0.34 41.18 14.75
N PHE A 31 -1.32 41.60 15.55
CA PHE A 31 -2.04 40.72 16.47
C PHE A 31 -2.83 39.64 15.73
N PHE A 32 -3.49 40.00 14.63
CA PHE A 32 -4.20 39.05 13.78
C PHE A 32 -3.25 38.04 13.13
N ILE A 33 -2.08 38.49 12.67
CA ILE A 33 -1.07 37.62 12.08
C ILE A 33 -0.59 36.58 13.11
N ILE A 34 -0.32 37.02 14.34
CA ILE A 34 0.09 36.15 15.43
C ILE A 34 -0.99 35.09 15.73
N ILE A 35 -2.26 35.49 15.81
CA ILE A 35 -3.38 34.55 15.99
C ILE A 35 -3.46 33.55 14.83
N CYS A 36 -3.33 33.99 13.59
CA CYS A 36 -3.37 33.12 12.42
C CYS A 36 -2.27 32.06 12.45
N ILE A 37 -1.04 32.44 12.85
CA ILE A 37 0.09 31.51 12.97
C ILE A 37 -0.20 30.45 14.04
N TYR A 38 -0.72 30.85 15.20
CA TYR A 38 -1.07 29.90 16.26
C TYR A 38 -2.24 29.00 15.89
N MET A 39 -3.27 29.52 15.21
CA MET A 39 -4.39 28.74 14.70
C MET A 39 -3.93 27.71 13.66
N PHE A 40 -3.01 28.09 12.78
CA PHE A 40 -2.42 27.17 11.82
C PHE A 40 -1.63 26.07 12.52
N ALA A 41 -0.79 26.41 13.51
CA ALA A 41 -0.04 25.42 14.28
C ALA A 41 -0.96 24.44 15.03
N PHE A 42 -2.04 24.95 15.64
CA PHE A 42 -3.03 24.11 16.32
C PHE A 42 -3.74 23.16 15.35
N SER A 43 -3.99 23.60 14.11
CA SER A 43 -4.61 22.77 13.07
C SER A 43 -3.74 21.58 12.62
N LEU A 44 -2.41 21.65 12.82
CA LEU A 44 -1.50 20.55 12.50
C LEU A 44 -1.55 19.41 13.53
N VAL A 45 -1.94 19.68 14.77
CA VAL A 45 -2.00 18.68 15.85
C VAL A 45 -2.87 17.46 15.50
N PRO A 46 -4.10 17.61 14.97
CA PRO A 46 -4.94 16.47 14.59
C PRO A 46 -4.62 15.85 13.22
N VAL A 47 -3.73 16.43 12.41
CA VAL A 47 -3.47 15.97 11.02
C VAL A 47 -3.09 14.48 10.94
N PRO A 48 -2.20 13.92 11.78
CA PRO A 48 -1.84 12.51 11.71
C PRO A 48 -3.03 11.57 11.97
N LEU A 49 -3.96 11.96 12.84
CA LEU A 49 -5.14 11.16 13.17
C LEU A 49 -6.14 11.14 12.01
N VAL A 50 -6.43 12.30 11.42
CA VAL A 50 -7.33 12.43 10.27
C VAL A 50 -6.76 11.70 9.04
N PHE A 51 -5.46 11.81 8.82
CA PHE A 51 -4.77 11.12 7.73
C PHE A 51 -4.86 9.60 7.88
N ASN A 52 -4.61 9.06 9.07
CA ASN A 52 -4.74 7.63 9.35
C ASN A 52 -6.19 7.14 9.20
N PHE A 53 -7.19 7.91 9.61
CA PHE A 53 -8.59 7.56 9.43
C PHE A 53 -8.97 7.47 7.94
N PHE A 54 -8.56 8.46 7.13
CA PHE A 54 -8.88 8.50 5.72
C PHE A 54 -8.12 7.43 4.90
N LEU A 55 -6.85 7.18 5.22
CA LEU A 55 -6.06 6.11 4.58
C LEU A 55 -6.53 4.72 5.02
N GLY A 56 -6.79 4.53 6.31
CA GLY A 56 -7.26 3.26 6.87
C GLY A 56 -8.56 2.80 6.23
N TYR A 57 -9.52 3.71 6.03
CA TYR A 57 -10.79 3.40 5.35
C TYR A 57 -10.60 2.92 3.89
N ARG A 58 -9.68 3.56 3.15
CA ARG A 58 -9.37 3.16 1.76
C ARG A 58 -8.59 1.85 1.70
N LEU A 59 -7.69 1.58 2.63
CA LEU A 59 -6.93 0.33 2.68
C LEU A 59 -7.82 -0.86 3.06
N ASN A 60 -8.67 -0.72 4.09
CA ASN A 60 -9.61 -1.77 4.49
C ASN A 60 -10.63 -2.10 3.39
N SER A 61 -11.12 -1.08 2.68
CA SER A 61 -12.06 -1.29 1.57
C SER A 61 -11.40 -1.85 0.31
N LYS A 62 -10.13 -1.52 0.04
CA LYS A 62 -9.39 -2.07 -1.09
C LYS A 62 -9.17 -3.58 -0.92
N SER A 63 -8.73 -4.00 0.27
CA SER A 63 -8.43 -5.41 0.53
C SER A 63 -9.68 -6.30 0.43
N SER A 64 -10.77 -5.88 1.07
CA SER A 64 -12.06 -6.57 0.99
C SER A 64 -12.67 -6.57 -0.41
N ARG A 65 -12.43 -5.53 -1.22
CA ARG A 65 -12.85 -5.51 -2.63
C ARG A 65 -12.02 -6.47 -3.48
N ILE A 66 -10.72 -6.60 -3.22
CA ILE A 66 -9.83 -7.52 -3.94
C ILE A 66 -10.24 -8.96 -3.64
N SER A 67 -10.43 -9.33 -2.37
CA SER A 67 -10.83 -10.68 -1.99
C SER A 67 -12.18 -11.09 -2.60
N ARG A 68 -13.19 -10.22 -2.57
CA ARG A 68 -14.49 -10.46 -3.21
C ARG A 68 -14.42 -10.60 -4.73
N LYS A 69 -13.43 -9.96 -5.37
CA LYS A 69 -13.23 -10.02 -6.83
C LYS A 69 -12.21 -11.09 -7.24
N ALA A 70 -11.60 -11.81 -6.28
CA ALA A 70 -10.55 -12.79 -6.56
C ALA A 70 -11.05 -13.88 -7.52
N LEU A 71 -12.22 -14.48 -7.25
CA LEU A 71 -12.80 -15.52 -8.10
C LEU A 71 -13.11 -15.02 -9.51
N SER A 72 -13.75 -13.86 -9.63
CA SER A 72 -14.06 -13.26 -10.94
C SER A 72 -12.79 -12.92 -11.73
N THR A 73 -11.75 -12.46 -11.04
CA THR A 73 -10.45 -12.17 -11.65
C THR A 73 -9.74 -13.44 -12.11
N ALA A 74 -9.80 -14.50 -11.31
CA ALA A 74 -9.26 -15.82 -11.65
C ALA A 74 -9.96 -16.41 -12.87
N ARG A 75 -11.30 -16.42 -12.92
CA ARG A 75 -12.08 -16.88 -14.09
C ARG A 75 -11.70 -16.14 -15.36
N LYS A 76 -11.54 -14.81 -15.29
CA LYS A 76 -11.09 -14.01 -16.44
C LYS A 76 -9.66 -14.38 -16.86
N LYS A 77 -8.76 -14.65 -15.93
CA LYS A 77 -7.38 -15.07 -16.22
C LYS A 77 -7.33 -16.45 -16.86
N VAL A 78 -8.16 -17.39 -16.40
CA VAL A 78 -8.30 -18.72 -17.01
C VAL A 78 -8.91 -18.60 -18.41
N SER A 79 -10.04 -17.91 -18.57
CA SER A 79 -10.72 -17.78 -19.87
C SER A 79 -9.95 -16.97 -20.91
N ASN A 80 -9.10 -16.02 -20.49
CA ASN A 80 -8.25 -15.24 -21.39
C ASN A 80 -6.87 -15.89 -21.63
N ARG A 81 -6.68 -17.14 -21.19
CA ARG A 81 -5.50 -17.94 -21.51
C ARG A 81 -5.57 -18.33 -22.99
N SER A 82 -5.35 -17.35 -23.86
CA SER A 82 -5.07 -17.62 -25.27
C SER A 82 -3.77 -18.41 -25.38
N GLU A 83 -3.60 -19.18 -26.47
CA GLU A 83 -2.40 -19.98 -26.79
C GLU A 83 -1.05 -19.22 -26.68
N LYS A 84 -1.07 -17.88 -26.52
CA LYS A 84 0.11 -17.03 -26.30
C LYS A 84 0.41 -16.67 -24.84
N SER A 85 -0.51 -16.90 -23.91
CA SER A 85 -0.31 -16.62 -22.49
C SER A 85 0.45 -17.77 -21.84
N SER A 86 1.78 -17.62 -21.72
CA SER A 86 2.69 -18.54 -21.02
C SER A 86 2.51 -18.54 -19.49
N ILE A 87 1.30 -18.26 -18.99
CA ILE A 87 1.02 -18.27 -17.55
C ILE A 87 0.44 -19.65 -17.21
N PRO A 88 1.10 -20.44 -16.33
CA PRO A 88 0.58 -21.72 -15.92
C PRO A 88 -0.69 -21.56 -15.09
N ALA A 89 -1.61 -22.52 -15.20
CA ALA A 89 -2.83 -22.56 -14.40
C ALA A 89 -2.54 -22.54 -12.89
N SER A 90 -1.44 -23.16 -12.44
CA SER A 90 -0.98 -23.11 -11.04
C SER A 90 -0.75 -21.68 -10.55
N LYS A 91 -0.14 -20.81 -11.38
CA LYS A 91 0.10 -19.40 -11.04
C LYS A 91 -1.21 -18.60 -10.95
N ILE A 92 -2.25 -19.00 -11.68
CA ILE A 92 -3.58 -18.40 -11.57
C ILE A 92 -4.22 -18.79 -10.24
N ILE A 93 -4.11 -20.06 -9.83
CA ILE A 93 -4.57 -20.55 -8.52
C ILE A 93 -3.84 -19.83 -7.39
N PHE A 94 -2.52 -19.70 -7.45
CA PHE A 94 -1.75 -18.97 -6.45
C PHE A 94 -2.15 -17.50 -6.38
N SER A 95 -2.37 -16.84 -7.52
CA SER A 95 -2.87 -15.47 -7.56
C SER A 95 -4.27 -15.35 -6.94
N TYR A 96 -5.16 -16.32 -7.15
CA TYR A 96 -6.47 -16.35 -6.52
C TYR A 96 -6.36 -16.46 -4.99
N LEU A 97 -5.56 -17.42 -4.51
CA LEU A 97 -5.37 -17.65 -3.07
C LEU A 97 -4.77 -16.42 -2.40
N LYS A 98 -3.75 -15.81 -3.03
CA LYS A 98 -3.18 -14.53 -2.57
C LYS A 98 -4.22 -13.44 -2.45
N ASP A 99 -5.03 -13.22 -3.49
CA ASP A 99 -6.02 -12.14 -3.50
C ASP A 99 -7.18 -12.41 -2.51
N LYS A 100 -7.60 -13.67 -2.36
CA LYS A 100 -8.68 -14.10 -1.45
C LYS A 100 -8.24 -14.01 0.01
N LEU A 101 -7.06 -14.51 0.34
CA LEU A 101 -6.50 -14.60 1.70
C LEU A 101 -5.67 -13.37 2.08
N GLN A 102 -5.51 -12.41 1.16
CA GLN A 102 -4.76 -11.16 1.35
C GLN A 102 -3.30 -11.39 1.78
N LEU A 103 -2.66 -12.40 1.19
CA LEU A 103 -1.29 -12.78 1.53
C LEU A 103 -0.29 -11.71 1.05
N THR A 104 0.74 -11.47 1.87
CA THR A 104 1.80 -10.49 1.59
C THR A 104 2.86 -11.01 0.62
N SER A 105 2.96 -12.32 0.43
CA SER A 105 3.94 -12.97 -0.45
C SER A 105 3.31 -13.44 -1.76
N ASP A 106 4.08 -13.31 -2.85
CA ASP A 106 3.74 -13.79 -4.18
C ASP A 106 4.29 -15.20 -4.45
N ASN A 107 5.19 -15.68 -3.58
CA ASN A 107 5.88 -16.96 -3.71
C ASN A 107 5.09 -18.04 -2.95
N LEU A 108 3.91 -18.37 -3.46
CA LEU A 108 3.17 -19.55 -2.99
C LEU A 108 3.70 -20.78 -3.70
N ASP A 109 3.87 -21.85 -2.95
CA ASP A 109 4.17 -23.20 -3.44
C ASP A 109 3.07 -24.17 -2.95
N PRO A 110 2.97 -25.37 -3.56
CA PRO A 110 1.93 -26.33 -3.14
C PRO A 110 2.00 -26.71 -1.65
N ILE A 111 3.18 -26.68 -1.04
CA ILE A 111 3.39 -27.03 0.37
C ILE A 111 2.83 -25.94 1.29
N THR A 112 3.17 -24.68 1.04
CA THR A 112 2.63 -23.53 1.80
C THR A 112 1.13 -23.38 1.61
N VAL A 113 0.61 -23.69 0.41
CA VAL A 113 -0.84 -23.73 0.16
C VAL A 113 -1.50 -24.82 0.99
N GLU A 114 -0.88 -26.00 1.09
CA GLU A 114 -1.40 -27.09 1.92
C GLU A 114 -1.49 -26.69 3.39
N ASP A 115 -0.39 -26.19 3.95
CA ASP A 115 -0.36 -25.78 5.36
C ASP A 115 -1.34 -24.64 5.67
N LEU A 116 -1.51 -23.69 4.75
CA LEU A 116 -2.39 -22.54 4.95
C LEU A 116 -3.88 -22.90 4.84
N LEU A 117 -4.22 -23.87 4.00
CA LEU A 117 -5.59 -24.32 3.78
C LEU A 117 -5.99 -25.52 4.65
N ARG A 118 -5.05 -26.13 5.38
CA ARG A 118 -5.27 -27.32 6.22
C ARG A 118 -6.39 -27.15 7.25
N ASP A 119 -6.47 -25.98 7.87
CA ASP A 119 -7.48 -25.69 8.89
C ASP A 119 -8.75 -25.02 8.32
N ALA A 120 -8.73 -24.62 7.03
CA ALA A 120 -9.79 -23.84 6.39
C ALA A 120 -10.64 -24.65 5.40
N LEU A 121 -10.17 -25.82 4.95
CA LEU A 121 -10.87 -26.68 3.99
C LEU A 121 -10.96 -28.12 4.45
N ASP A 122 -11.92 -28.83 3.85
CA ASP A 122 -11.99 -30.28 3.96
C ASP A 122 -10.73 -30.93 3.33
N ALA A 123 -10.20 -31.96 4.00
CA ALA A 123 -8.99 -32.66 3.60
C ALA A 123 -9.12 -33.31 2.21
N SER A 124 -10.34 -33.69 1.83
CA SER A 124 -10.64 -34.25 0.51
C SER A 124 -10.40 -33.24 -0.63
N LEU A 125 -10.93 -32.02 -0.48
CA LEU A 125 -10.80 -30.93 -1.45
C LEU A 125 -9.39 -30.36 -1.49
N LEU A 126 -8.72 -30.30 -0.33
CA LEU A 126 -7.33 -29.87 -0.26
C LEU A 126 -6.43 -30.81 -1.06
N ASN A 127 -6.60 -32.13 -0.88
CA ASN A 127 -5.82 -33.11 -1.63
C ASN A 127 -6.11 -33.04 -3.14
N GLU A 128 -7.37 -32.85 -3.53
CA GLU A 128 -7.77 -32.67 -4.94
C GLU A 128 -7.10 -31.44 -5.56
N LEU A 129 -7.03 -30.31 -4.82
CA LEU A 129 -6.34 -29.10 -5.24
C LEU A 129 -4.83 -29.32 -5.41
N ILE A 130 -4.18 -29.99 -4.45
CA ILE A 130 -2.72 -30.23 -4.49
C ILE A 130 -2.36 -31.16 -5.65
N ILE A 131 -3.15 -32.21 -5.89
CA ILE A 131 -2.97 -33.10 -7.06
C ILE A 131 -3.11 -32.29 -8.35
N HIS A 132 -4.15 -31.45 -8.45
CA HIS A 132 -4.38 -30.61 -9.63
C HIS A 132 -3.25 -29.59 -9.86
N LEU A 133 -2.72 -28.98 -8.79
CA LEU A 133 -1.56 -28.09 -8.85
C LEU A 133 -0.31 -28.80 -9.37
N LYS A 134 -0.02 -30.01 -8.87
CA LYS A 134 1.11 -30.83 -9.34
C LYS A 134 0.99 -31.19 -10.81
N VAL A 135 -0.23 -31.51 -11.28
CA VAL A 135 -0.50 -31.78 -12.70
C VAL A 135 -0.29 -30.53 -13.55
N CYS A 136 -0.76 -29.36 -13.08
CA CYS A 136 -0.57 -28.08 -13.78
C CYS A 136 0.90 -27.64 -13.87
N GLU A 137 1.69 -27.86 -12.82
CA GLU A 137 3.14 -27.60 -12.84
C GLU A 137 3.87 -28.62 -13.71
N GLY A 138 3.49 -29.90 -13.61
CA GLY A 138 4.04 -30.98 -14.43
C GLY A 138 3.83 -30.73 -15.93
N SER A 139 2.63 -30.29 -16.34
CA SER A 139 2.34 -30.00 -17.74
C SER A 139 3.09 -28.77 -18.26
N TYR A 140 3.19 -27.70 -17.45
CA TYR A 140 3.86 -26.48 -17.85
C TYR A 140 5.39 -26.62 -17.94
N TYR A 141 6.01 -27.35 -17.02
CA TYR A 141 7.46 -27.60 -17.03
C TYR A 141 7.86 -28.82 -17.89
N GLY A 142 6.94 -29.34 -18.71
CA GLY A 142 7.21 -30.42 -19.68
C GLY A 142 7.48 -31.79 -19.05
N ARG A 143 7.06 -32.01 -17.80
CA ARG A 143 7.26 -33.26 -17.05
C ARG A 143 6.08 -34.23 -17.13
N MET A 144 4.90 -33.79 -17.56
CA MET A 144 3.74 -34.66 -17.81
C MET A 144 3.04 -34.26 -19.11
N GLN A 145 2.92 -35.21 -20.02
CA GLN A 145 2.18 -35.09 -21.26
C GLN A 145 0.82 -35.76 -21.06
N ASP A 146 -0.20 -35.22 -21.72
CA ASP A 146 -1.54 -35.79 -21.90
C ASP A 146 -2.60 -35.35 -20.87
N ASN A 147 -3.05 -34.09 -21.00
CA ASN A 147 -4.44 -33.68 -20.74
C ASN A 147 -4.72 -32.47 -21.64
N SER A 148 -5.82 -32.50 -22.40
CA SER A 148 -6.26 -31.37 -23.23
C SER A 148 -6.33 -30.09 -22.39
N GLU A 149 -5.71 -29.00 -22.84
CA GLU A 149 -5.63 -27.75 -22.07
C GLU A 149 -7.00 -27.23 -21.61
N THR A 150 -8.05 -27.50 -22.39
CA THR A 150 -9.44 -27.16 -22.09
C THR A 150 -10.00 -27.87 -20.84
N ASP A 151 -9.58 -29.10 -20.57
CA ASP A 151 -9.99 -29.88 -19.40
C ASP A 151 -9.34 -29.35 -18.11
N ILE A 152 -8.06 -28.94 -18.20
CA ILE A 152 -7.33 -28.33 -17.08
C ILE A 152 -7.99 -27.01 -16.67
N GLU A 153 -8.44 -26.20 -17.63
CA GLU A 153 -9.07 -24.91 -17.37
C GLU A 153 -10.44 -25.04 -16.70
N GLN A 154 -11.29 -25.94 -17.19
CA GLN A 154 -12.60 -26.21 -16.58
C GLN A 154 -12.43 -26.75 -15.16
N LYS A 155 -11.56 -27.73 -14.97
CA LYS A 155 -11.28 -28.30 -13.64
C LYS A 155 -10.71 -27.27 -12.67
N THR A 156 -9.89 -26.33 -13.17
CA THR A 156 -9.38 -25.22 -12.34
C THR A 156 -10.52 -24.31 -11.87
N ILE A 157 -11.45 -23.95 -12.74
CA ILE A 157 -12.58 -23.08 -12.38
C ILE A 157 -13.48 -23.77 -11.36
N ASP A 158 -13.83 -25.03 -11.58
CA ASP A 158 -14.70 -25.79 -10.68
C ASP A 158 -14.09 -25.94 -9.28
N LEU A 159 -12.78 -26.21 -9.19
CA LEU A 159 -12.08 -26.28 -7.91
C LEU A 159 -12.08 -24.92 -7.20
N LEU A 160 -11.82 -23.83 -7.92
CA LEU A 160 -11.86 -22.48 -7.34
C LEU A 160 -13.26 -22.10 -6.84
N GLU A 161 -14.33 -22.52 -7.51
CA GLU A 161 -15.70 -22.30 -7.04
C GLU A 161 -16.00 -23.07 -5.75
N LYS A 162 -15.62 -24.35 -5.67
CA LYS A 162 -15.79 -25.18 -4.47
C LYS A 162 -15.04 -24.58 -3.28
N ILE A 163 -13.80 -24.14 -3.50
CA ILE A 163 -12.95 -23.50 -2.49
C ILE A 163 -13.58 -22.18 -2.03
N ASP A 164 -14.05 -21.34 -2.95
CA ASP A 164 -14.67 -20.05 -2.62
C ASP A 164 -15.94 -20.21 -1.76
N GLY A 165 -16.67 -21.31 -1.96
CA GLY A 165 -17.85 -21.66 -1.16
C GLY A 165 -17.53 -22.09 0.28
N GLN A 166 -16.33 -22.62 0.53
CA GLN A 166 -15.89 -23.04 1.86
C GLN A 166 -15.11 -21.94 2.61
N ILE A 167 -14.33 -21.14 1.88
CA ILE A 167 -13.58 -20.00 2.44
C ILE A 167 -14.48 -18.75 2.45
N LYS A 168 -15.09 -18.45 3.61
CA LYS A 168 -15.82 -17.20 3.86
C LYS A 168 -14.91 -16.03 4.23
#